data_AF-D9PUC8-F1
#
_entry.id   AF-D9PUC8-F1
#
_cell.length_a   1.000
_cell.length_b   1.000
_cell.length_c   1.000
_cell.angle_alpha   90.00
_cell.angle_beta   90.00
_cell.angle_gamma   90.00
#
_symmetry.space_group_name_H-M   'P 1'
#
loop_
_entity.id
_entity.type
_entity.pdbx_description
1 polymer ?
#
loop_
_entity_poly.entity_id
_entity_poly.type
_entity_poly.pdbx_seq_one_letter_code
_entity_poly.pdbx_strand_id
1 'polypeptide(L)'
;MDVNVLEEIERIERIIGRLSNTQKILLSTDGSVTRILDVLRGTVTIRTIKQEFIPSTPEIADKLRISPGEMVNHRVVVIGNNEPLIHAVSYIPLSRLEDGFREDLIRADIPIGRILKKHSIESRREIEILDIESPSRELREIFKTDSPMLTRTYNIIHQDEVLIRIKETFPFDWFREEFR
;
A
#
# COMPACT_ATOMS: atom_id res chain seq x y z
N MET A 1 20.21 1.21 1.83
CA MET A 1 20.35 -0.23 2.11
C MET A 1 19.07 -0.86 1.68
N ASP A 2 19.14 -1.84 0.78
CA ASP A 2 17.96 -2.59 0.38
C ASP A 2 17.46 -3.38 1.59
N VAL A 3 16.14 -3.36 1.82
CA VAL A 3 15.52 -4.09 2.91
C VAL A 3 15.76 -5.58 2.68
N ASN A 4 16.38 -6.26 3.64
CA ASN A 4 16.42 -7.71 3.63
C ASN A 4 15.06 -8.25 4.06
N VAL A 5 14.18 -8.46 3.07
CA VAL A 5 12.81 -8.91 3.26
C VAL A 5 12.74 -10.21 4.07
N LEU A 6 13.71 -11.12 3.90
CA LEU A 6 13.74 -12.38 4.64
C LEU A 6 14.00 -12.14 6.14
N GLU A 7 15.03 -11.36 6.46
CA GLU A 7 15.36 -11.01 7.86
C GLU A 7 14.21 -10.26 8.55
N GLU A 8 13.53 -9.36 7.84
CA GLU A 8 12.38 -8.63 8.37
C GLU A 8 11.17 -9.55 8.60
N ILE A 9 10.91 -10.50 7.71
CA ILE A 9 9.88 -11.52 7.93
C ILE A 9 10.22 -12.37 9.15
N GLU A 10 11.46 -12.81 9.31
CA GLU A 10 11.90 -13.58 10.48
C GLU A 10 11.83 -12.76 11.77
N ARG A 11 12.07 -11.44 11.70
CA ARG A 11 11.87 -10.52 12.82
C ARG A 11 10.39 -10.46 13.22
N ILE A 12 9.50 -10.29 12.24
CA ILE A 12 8.04 -10.26 12.45
C ILE A 12 7.56 -11.58 13.08
N GLU A 13 8.00 -12.72 12.54
CA GLU A 13 7.63 -14.05 13.05
C GLU A 13 8.06 -14.29 14.50
N ARG A 14 9.20 -13.72 14.93
CA ARG A 14 9.64 -13.79 16.34
C ARG A 14 8.76 -12.99 17.30
N ILE A 15 8.06 -11.97 16.81
CA ILE A 15 7.25 -11.07 17.65
C ILE A 15 5.81 -11.59 17.79
N ILE A 16 5.16 -11.96 16.68
CA ILE A 16 3.73 -12.32 16.67
C ILE A 16 3.45 -13.78 16.36
N GLY A 17 4.49 -14.57 16.05
CA GLY A 17 4.38 -15.96 15.66
C GLY A 17 4.41 -16.16 14.14
N ARG A 18 4.40 -17.43 13.73
CA ARG A 18 4.62 -17.86 12.35
C ARG A 18 3.60 -17.24 11.39
N LEU A 19 4.09 -16.72 10.25
CA LEU A 19 3.28 -16.23 9.15
C LEU A 19 2.96 -17.38 8.19
N SER A 20 1.76 -17.33 7.58
CA SER A 20 1.42 -18.22 6.47
C SER A 20 2.22 -17.85 5.22
N ASN A 21 2.31 -18.76 4.25
CA ASN A 21 2.93 -18.48 2.95
C ASN A 21 2.25 -17.31 2.24
N THR A 22 0.92 -17.22 2.33
CA THR A 22 0.13 -16.13 1.74
C THR A 22 0.49 -14.78 2.37
N GLN A 23 0.63 -14.71 3.70
CA GLN A 23 1.04 -13.50 4.39
C GLN A 23 2.45 -13.08 3.99
N LYS A 24 3.39 -14.03 3.91
CA LYS A 24 4.76 -13.77 3.44
C LYS A 24 4.76 -13.20 2.03
N ILE A 25 4.00 -13.78 1.11
CA ILE A 25 3.87 -13.31 -0.28
C ILE A 25 3.28 -11.90 -0.32
N LEU A 26 2.21 -11.63 0.42
CA LEU A 26 1.59 -10.30 0.46
C LEU A 26 2.56 -9.25 1.02
N LEU A 27 3.38 -9.59 2.01
CA LEU A 27 4.40 -8.67 2.55
C LEU A 27 5.57 -8.44 1.57
N SER A 28 6.04 -9.49 0.89
CA SER A 28 7.28 -9.44 0.09
C SER A 28 7.10 -9.08 -1.38
N THR A 29 5.87 -9.14 -1.92
CA THR A 29 5.66 -8.99 -3.36
C THR A 29 5.90 -7.58 -3.87
N ASP A 30 6.62 -7.48 -4.98
CA ASP A 30 6.73 -6.31 -5.86
C ASP A 30 5.63 -6.27 -6.93
N GLY A 31 4.78 -7.30 -6.99
CA GLY A 31 3.66 -7.47 -7.90
C GLY A 31 2.38 -6.77 -7.44
N SER A 32 1.34 -6.84 -8.28
CA SER A 32 0.04 -6.24 -7.97
C SER A 32 -0.67 -7.07 -6.90
N VAL A 33 -0.81 -6.50 -5.70
CA VAL A 33 -1.58 -7.14 -4.62
C VAL A 33 -3.03 -7.36 -5.00
N THR A 34 -3.66 -6.43 -5.72
CA THR A 34 -5.02 -6.64 -6.24
C THR A 34 -5.11 -7.89 -7.12
N ARG A 35 -4.11 -8.16 -7.97
CA ARG A 35 -4.08 -9.37 -8.81
C ARG A 35 -3.88 -10.64 -7.99
N ILE A 36 -3.09 -10.58 -6.93
CA ILE A 36 -2.95 -11.69 -5.99
C ILE A 36 -4.30 -11.94 -5.31
N LEU A 37 -4.92 -10.91 -4.75
CA LEU A 37 -6.24 -11.04 -4.11
C LEU A 37 -7.32 -11.55 -5.07
N ASP A 38 -7.31 -11.12 -6.34
CA ASP A 38 -8.23 -11.65 -7.36
C ASP A 38 -8.14 -13.17 -7.48
N VAL A 39 -6.93 -13.73 -7.41
CA VAL A 39 -6.69 -15.18 -7.47
C VAL A 39 -7.12 -15.86 -6.16
N LEU A 40 -6.88 -15.23 -5.01
CA LEU A 40 -7.10 -15.84 -3.69
C LEU A 40 -8.55 -15.72 -3.17
N ARG A 41 -9.29 -14.69 -3.61
CA ARG A 41 -10.59 -14.28 -3.05
C ARG A 41 -11.64 -13.92 -4.13
N GLY A 42 -11.31 -14.11 -5.40
CA GLY A 42 -12.14 -13.65 -6.51
C GLY A 42 -12.04 -12.14 -6.71
N THR A 43 -12.81 -11.61 -7.66
CA THR A 43 -12.71 -10.20 -8.08
C THR A 43 -12.83 -9.23 -6.90
N VAL A 44 -11.72 -8.54 -6.60
CA VAL A 44 -11.71 -7.50 -5.58
C VAL A 44 -12.02 -6.13 -6.18
N THR A 45 -12.63 -5.29 -5.36
CA THR A 45 -12.93 -3.89 -5.67
C THR A 45 -12.09 -2.96 -4.79
N ILE A 46 -12.01 -1.70 -5.20
CA ILE A 46 -11.35 -0.66 -4.42
C ILE A 46 -12.41 0.36 -4.05
N ARG A 47 -12.52 0.64 -2.75
CA ARG A 47 -13.37 1.68 -2.21
C ARG A 47 -12.50 2.79 -1.64
N THR A 48 -12.60 3.98 -2.20
CA THR A 48 -11.90 5.15 -1.67
C THR A 48 -12.62 5.64 -0.41
N ILE A 49 -11.86 5.72 0.68
CA ILE A 49 -12.33 6.27 1.96
C ILE A 49 -12.10 7.78 1.98
N LYS A 50 -10.91 8.20 1.53
CA LYS A 50 -10.50 9.59 1.56
C LYS A 50 -9.60 9.89 0.37
N GLN A 51 -9.78 11.07 -0.22
CA GLN A 51 -8.83 11.62 -1.18
C GLN A 51 -8.78 13.14 -1.02
N GLU A 52 -7.60 13.69 -0.80
CA GLU A 52 -7.39 15.12 -0.55
C GLU A 52 -6.03 15.58 -1.05
N PHE A 53 -5.95 16.85 -1.42
CA PHE A 53 -4.68 17.51 -1.73
C PHE A 53 -4.24 18.29 -0.49
N ILE A 54 -3.13 17.87 0.11
CA ILE A 54 -2.61 18.47 1.34
C ILE A 54 -1.13 18.83 1.18
N PRO A 55 -0.63 19.85 1.90
CA PRO A 55 0.81 20.07 2.02
C PRO A 55 1.49 18.88 2.69
N SER A 56 2.63 18.44 2.17
CA SER A 56 3.39 17.33 2.76
C SER A 56 4.00 17.74 4.11
N THR A 57 3.89 16.87 5.10
CA THR A 57 4.66 16.99 6.35
C THR A 57 6.17 16.86 6.07
N PRO A 58 7.06 17.35 6.95
CA PRO A 58 8.51 17.18 6.76
C PRO A 58 8.93 15.72 6.58
N GLU A 59 8.29 14.79 7.29
CA GLU A 59 8.56 13.35 7.16
C GLU A 59 8.14 12.81 5.78
N ILE A 60 6.92 13.12 5.32
CA ILE A 60 6.45 12.67 4.00
C ILE A 60 7.28 13.32 2.89
N ALA A 61 7.67 14.58 3.05
CA ALA A 61 8.51 15.28 2.09
C ALA A 61 9.89 14.61 1.94
N ASP A 62 10.52 14.23 3.05
CA ASP A 62 11.78 13.48 3.05
C ASP A 62 11.65 12.13 2.35
N LYS A 63 10.61 11.36 2.70
CA LYS A 63 10.35 10.04 2.09
C LYS A 63 10.04 10.11 0.61
N LEU A 64 9.37 11.17 0.15
CA LEU A 64 9.10 11.42 -1.25
C LEU A 64 10.27 12.13 -1.96
N ARG A 65 11.29 12.61 -1.25
CA ARG A 65 12.37 13.45 -1.79
C ARG A 65 11.81 14.67 -2.54
N ILE A 66 10.96 15.43 -1.86
CA ILE A 66 10.39 16.71 -2.31
C ILE A 66 10.60 17.77 -1.23
N SER A 67 10.31 19.03 -1.56
CA SER A 67 10.42 20.12 -0.59
C SER A 67 9.29 20.05 0.45
N PRO A 68 9.56 20.31 1.74
CA PRO A 68 8.51 20.40 2.75
C PRO A 68 7.41 21.40 2.37
N GLY A 69 6.16 21.02 2.58
CA GLY A 69 4.99 21.82 2.20
C GLY A 69 4.55 21.70 0.73
N GLU A 70 5.27 20.97 -0.12
CA GLU A 70 4.79 20.65 -1.46
C GLU A 70 3.46 19.88 -1.41
N MET A 71 2.58 20.16 -2.38
CA MET A 71 1.26 19.53 -2.42
C MET A 71 1.37 18.07 -2.83
N VAL A 72 0.73 17.20 -2.04
CA VAL A 72 0.59 15.77 -2.32
C VAL A 72 -0.88 15.38 -2.43
N ASN A 73 -1.19 14.45 -3.33
CA ASN A 73 -2.44 13.71 -3.28
C ASN A 73 -2.32 12.64 -2.19
N HIS A 74 -3.06 12.82 -1.10
CA HIS A 74 -3.21 11.85 -0.03
C HIS A 74 -4.48 11.05 -0.26
N ARG A 75 -4.33 9.75 -0.49
CA ARG A 75 -5.44 8.85 -0.82
C ARG A 75 -5.45 7.65 0.10
N VAL A 76 -6.61 7.38 0.68
CA VAL A 76 -6.88 6.25 1.58
C VAL A 76 -7.95 5.37 0.92
N VAL A 77 -7.64 4.10 0.75
CA VAL A 77 -8.53 3.13 0.11
C VAL A 77 -8.62 1.85 0.92
N VAL A 78 -9.72 1.12 0.74
CA VAL A 78 -9.85 -0.27 1.15
C VAL A 78 -10.03 -1.13 -0.09
N ILE A 79 -9.23 -2.18 -0.17
CA ILE A 79 -9.26 -3.20 -1.21
C ILE A 79 -9.96 -4.42 -0.63
N GLY A 80 -10.96 -4.91 -1.34
CA GLY A 80 -11.77 -6.03 -0.89
C GLY A 80 -13.02 -6.22 -1.73
N ASN A 81 -13.77 -7.27 -1.43
CA ASN A 81 -15.09 -7.51 -2.01
C ASN A 81 -16.16 -7.00 -1.01
N ASN A 82 -17.06 -7.86 -0.54
CA ASN A 82 -17.96 -7.56 0.57
C ASN A 82 -17.20 -7.41 1.90
N GLU A 83 -16.02 -8.00 2.03
CA GLU A 83 -15.15 -7.88 3.21
C GLU A 83 -13.89 -7.04 2.92
N PRO A 84 -13.45 -6.21 3.89
CA PRO A 84 -12.20 -5.46 3.76
C PRO A 84 -11.02 -6.40 3.93
N LEU A 85 -10.15 -6.45 2.92
CA LEU A 85 -8.98 -7.32 2.90
C LEU A 85 -7.69 -6.55 3.19
N ILE A 86 -7.54 -5.38 2.58
CA ILE A 86 -6.36 -4.52 2.73
C ILE A 86 -6.80 -3.06 2.83
N HIS A 87 -6.17 -2.34 3.75
CA HIS A 87 -6.24 -0.89 3.85
C HIS A 87 -4.96 -0.32 3.25
N ALA A 88 -5.06 0.68 2.38
CA ALA A 88 -3.90 1.29 1.75
C ALA A 88 -3.94 2.81 1.81
N VAL A 89 -2.83 3.40 2.22
CA VAL A 89 -2.59 4.85 2.24
C VAL A 89 -1.50 5.16 1.24
N SER A 90 -1.74 6.13 0.36
CA SER A 90 -0.77 6.57 -0.64
C SER A 90 -0.56 8.07 -0.63
N TYR A 91 0.68 8.48 -0.87
CA TYR A 91 1.08 9.86 -1.08
C TYR A 91 1.73 10.00 -2.45
N ILE A 92 1.26 10.98 -3.21
CA ILE A 92 1.70 11.23 -4.59
C ILE A 92 2.02 12.73 -4.74
N PRO A 93 3.28 13.12 -5.00
CA PRO A 93 3.63 14.51 -5.21
C PRO A 93 2.99 15.05 -6.50
N LEU A 94 2.26 16.17 -6.40
CA LEU A 94 1.59 16.76 -7.56
C LEU A 94 2.57 17.32 -8.59
N SER A 95 3.78 17.69 -8.15
CA SER A 95 4.87 18.17 -8.99
C SER A 95 5.38 17.13 -9.98
N ARG A 96 5.14 15.83 -9.73
CA ARG A 96 5.55 14.72 -10.61
C ARG A 96 4.44 14.18 -11.53
N LEU A 97 3.29 14.84 -11.58
CA LEU A 97 2.15 14.39 -12.38
C LEU A 97 2.04 15.21 -13.65
N GLU A 98 2.23 14.55 -14.79
CA GLU A 98 1.82 15.07 -16.10
C GLU A 98 0.30 15.27 -16.15
N ASP A 99 -0.17 16.21 -16.97
CA ASP A 99 -1.57 16.68 -16.92
C ASP A 99 -2.60 15.54 -17.10
N GLY A 100 -2.39 14.63 -18.05
CA GLY A 100 -3.28 13.49 -18.28
C GLY A 100 -3.26 12.45 -17.14
N PHE A 101 -2.10 12.26 -16.50
CA PHE A 101 -1.95 11.35 -15.35
C PHE A 101 -2.60 11.95 -14.10
N ARG A 102 -2.46 13.27 -13.92
CA ARG A 102 -3.09 14.04 -12.85
C ARG A 102 -4.61 13.95 -12.90
N GLU A 103 -5.21 14.09 -14.09
CA GLU A 103 -6.67 13.99 -14.26
C GLU A 103 -7.23 12.64 -13.82
N ASP A 104 -6.58 11.54 -14.21
CA ASP A 104 -7.02 10.19 -13.80
C ASP A 104 -6.81 9.94 -12.31
N LEU A 105 -5.77 10.54 -11.71
CA LEU A 105 -5.53 10.45 -10.26
C LEU A 105 -6.55 11.25 -9.45
N ILE A 106 -7.05 12.36 -9.98
CA ILE A 106 -8.14 13.13 -9.37
C ILE A 106 -9.44 12.31 -9.38
N ARG A 107 -9.62 11.41 -10.34
CA ARG A 107 -10.77 10.49 -10.38
C ARG A 107 -10.62 9.42 -9.31
N ALA A 108 -11.27 9.66 -8.18
CA ALA A 108 -11.16 8.88 -6.95
C ALA A 108 -11.45 7.37 -7.08
N ASP A 109 -12.06 6.90 -8.17
CA ASP A 109 -12.49 5.51 -8.31
C ASP A 109 -11.55 4.66 -9.18
N ILE A 110 -10.50 5.23 -9.77
CA ILE A 110 -9.57 4.48 -10.61
C ILE A 110 -8.40 3.96 -9.75
N PRO A 111 -8.12 2.63 -9.72
CA PRO A 111 -6.96 2.07 -9.05
C PRO A 111 -5.65 2.63 -9.59
N ILE A 112 -4.70 2.97 -8.71
CA ILE A 112 -3.38 3.50 -9.10
C ILE A 112 -2.70 2.59 -10.14
N GLY A 113 -2.73 1.27 -9.94
CA GLY A 113 -2.14 0.31 -10.88
C GLY A 113 -2.76 0.35 -12.29
N ARG A 114 -4.07 0.68 -12.41
CA ARG A 114 -4.73 0.85 -13.72
C ARG A 114 -4.31 2.16 -14.37
N ILE A 115 -4.13 3.22 -13.59
CA ILE A 115 -3.64 4.52 -14.09
C ILE A 115 -2.23 4.37 -14.64
N LEU A 116 -1.31 3.76 -13.88
CA LEU A 116 0.06 3.48 -14.33
C LEU A 116 0.08 2.70 -15.66
N LYS A 117 -0.77 1.67 -15.78
CA LYS A 117 -0.88 0.88 -17.01
C LYS A 117 -1.46 1.68 -18.18
N LYS A 118 -2.48 2.50 -17.95
CA LYS A 118 -3.13 3.33 -18.99
C LYS A 118 -2.14 4.31 -19.62
N HIS A 119 -1.26 4.89 -18.80
CA HIS A 119 -0.24 5.84 -19.23
C HIS A 119 1.11 5.18 -19.58
N SER A 120 1.16 3.84 -19.64
CA SER A 120 2.38 3.07 -19.95
C SER A 120 3.60 3.48 -19.10
N ILE A 121 3.36 3.76 -17.82
CA ILE A 121 4.40 4.21 -16.90
C ILE A 121 5.32 3.04 -16.56
N GLU A 122 6.54 3.08 -17.08
CA GLU A 122 7.62 2.18 -16.69
C GLU A 122 8.04 2.51 -15.26
N SER A 123 7.92 1.53 -14.35
CA SER A 123 8.20 1.73 -12.94
C SER A 123 8.62 0.44 -12.28
N ARG A 124 9.23 0.57 -11.11
CA ARG A 124 9.65 -0.54 -10.26
C ARG A 124 9.21 -0.26 -8.82
N ARG A 125 9.00 -1.32 -8.04
CA ARG A 125 8.63 -1.19 -6.62
C ARG A 125 9.83 -1.47 -5.73
N GLU A 126 10.02 -0.62 -4.74
CA GLU A 126 11.02 -0.80 -3.68
C GLU A 126 10.32 -0.91 -2.34
N ILE A 127 10.41 -2.08 -1.70
CA ILE A 127 9.97 -2.25 -0.31
C ILE A 127 10.94 -1.47 0.58
N GLU A 128 10.41 -0.61 1.42
CA GLU A 128 11.19 0.19 2.37
C GLU A 128 11.04 -0.31 3.80
N ILE A 129 9.85 -0.75 4.21
CA ILE A 129 9.58 -1.16 5.59
C ILE A 129 8.57 -2.31 5.58
N LEU A 130 8.85 -3.36 6.34
CA LEU A 130 7.88 -4.36 6.77
C LEU A 130 7.74 -4.26 8.28
N ASP A 131 6.53 -4.17 8.80
CA ASP A 131 6.35 -4.03 10.24
C ASP A 131 5.01 -4.52 10.77
N ILE A 132 4.88 -4.52 12.09
CA ILE A 132 3.66 -4.86 12.82
C ILE A 132 3.25 -3.66 13.66
N GLU A 133 1.97 -3.31 13.62
CA GLU A 133 1.41 -2.26 14.47
C GLU A 133 0.15 -2.72 15.20
N SER A 134 -0.12 -2.10 16.35
CA SER A 134 -1.42 -2.22 17.00
C SER A 134 -2.47 -1.50 16.14
N PRO A 135 -3.69 -2.04 15.98
CA PRO A 135 -4.68 -1.41 15.13
C PRO A 135 -5.06 -0.03 15.67
N SER A 136 -5.12 0.95 14.79
CA SER A 136 -5.72 2.26 15.10
C SER A 136 -7.25 2.11 15.27
N ARG A 137 -7.92 3.15 15.77
CA ARG A 137 -9.38 3.17 15.83
C ARG A 137 -10.01 2.96 14.45
N GLU A 138 -9.47 3.61 13.42
CA GLU A 138 -9.93 3.48 12.04
C GLU A 138 -9.75 2.04 11.53
N LEU A 139 -8.60 1.41 11.77
CA LEU A 139 -8.36 0.03 11.34
C LEU A 139 -9.27 -0.97 12.06
N ARG A 140 -9.57 -0.75 13.36
CA ARG A 140 -10.58 -1.54 14.09
C ARG A 140 -11.97 -1.37 13.48
N GLU A 141 -12.35 -0.15 13.11
CA GLU A 141 -13.65 0.12 12.50
C GLU A 141 -13.76 -0.48 11.09
N ILE A 142 -12.66 -0.50 10.32
CA ILE A 142 -12.61 -1.12 8.99
C ILE A 142 -12.67 -2.64 9.10
N PHE A 143 -11.70 -3.25 9.78
CA PHE A 143 -11.52 -4.71 9.78
C PHE A 143 -12.34 -5.45 10.84
N LYS A 144 -12.98 -4.75 11.77
CA LYS A 144 -13.78 -5.33 12.87
C LYS A 144 -13.00 -6.35 13.72
N THR A 145 -11.72 -6.06 13.97
CA THR A 145 -10.82 -6.92 14.75
C THR A 145 -9.82 -6.10 15.55
N ASP A 146 -9.38 -6.66 16.68
CA ASP A 146 -8.28 -6.15 17.52
C ASP A 146 -6.93 -6.83 17.22
N SER A 147 -6.89 -7.73 16.22
CA SER A 147 -5.67 -8.40 15.76
C SER A 147 -4.54 -7.38 15.50
N PRO A 148 -3.28 -7.74 15.79
CA PRO A 148 -2.13 -7.02 15.27
C PRO A 148 -2.23 -6.84 13.75
N MET A 149 -1.69 -5.73 13.25
CA MET A 149 -1.76 -5.35 11.85
C MET A 149 -0.40 -5.55 11.20
N LEU A 150 -0.36 -6.37 10.15
CA LEU A 150 0.79 -6.53 9.29
C LEU A 150 0.83 -5.37 8.30
N THR A 151 1.99 -4.74 8.17
CA THR A 151 2.18 -3.58 7.31
C THR A 151 3.37 -3.73 6.40
N ARG A 152 3.24 -3.16 5.20
CA ARG A 152 4.35 -2.96 4.28
C ARG A 152 4.28 -1.56 3.71
N THR A 153 5.42 -0.90 3.66
CA THR A 153 5.56 0.41 3.02
C THR A 153 6.56 0.30 1.89
N TYR A 154 6.17 0.74 0.72
CA TYR A 154 6.99 0.68 -0.49
C TYR A 154 6.82 1.93 -1.33
N ASN A 155 7.79 2.17 -2.19
CA ASN A 155 7.78 3.24 -3.16
C ASN A 155 7.64 2.66 -4.56
N ILE A 156 6.85 3.33 -5.40
CA ILE A 156 6.84 3.15 -6.85
C ILE A 156 7.81 4.19 -7.40
N ILE A 157 8.89 3.72 -8.01
CA ILE A 157 9.94 4.58 -8.59
C ILE A 157 9.72 4.68 -10.09
N HIS A 158 9.76 5.91 -10.61
CA HIS A 158 9.72 6.24 -12.04
C HIS A 158 10.80 7.28 -12.31
N GLN A 159 11.61 7.08 -13.35
CA GLN A 159 12.73 7.98 -13.71
C GLN A 159 13.65 8.32 -12.51
N ASP A 160 13.99 7.29 -11.71
CA ASP A 160 14.80 7.40 -10.48
C ASP A 160 14.24 8.31 -9.37
N GLU A 161 12.98 8.74 -9.50
CA GLU A 161 12.25 9.51 -8.50
C GLU A 161 11.11 8.72 -7.85
N VAL A 162 10.76 9.08 -6.61
CA VAL A 162 9.62 8.49 -5.89
C VAL A 162 8.31 9.03 -6.47
N LEU A 163 7.67 8.27 -7.36
CA LEU A 163 6.39 8.66 -7.94
C LEU A 163 5.25 8.50 -6.94
N ILE A 164 5.23 7.40 -6.19
CA ILE A 164 4.16 7.09 -5.23
C ILE A 164 4.75 6.39 -4.02
N ARG A 165 4.41 6.84 -2.82
CA ARG A 165 4.65 6.11 -1.58
C ARG A 165 3.35 5.43 -1.15
N ILE A 166 3.39 4.14 -0.83
CA ILE A 166 2.21 3.36 -0.44
C ILE A 166 2.51 2.58 0.83
N LYS A 167 1.64 2.72 1.84
CA LYS A 167 1.56 1.83 3.01
C LYS A 167 0.32 0.96 2.86
N GLU A 168 0.49 -0.35 2.88
CA GLU A 168 -0.58 -1.34 2.89
C GLU A 168 -0.61 -2.07 4.23
N THR A 169 -1.82 -2.28 4.75
CA THR A 169 -2.07 -2.84 6.08
C THR A 169 -3.17 -3.91 6.00
N PHE A 170 -2.96 -5.05 6.66
CA PHE A 170 -3.98 -6.09 6.83
C PHE A 170 -3.84 -6.82 8.18
N PRO A 171 -4.92 -7.39 8.74
CA PRO A 171 -4.85 -8.10 10.03
C PRO A 171 -3.96 -9.35 9.98
N PHE A 172 -3.20 -9.61 11.04
CA PHE A 172 -2.42 -10.83 11.21
C PHE A 172 -3.26 -12.11 11.23
N ASP A 173 -4.52 -12.03 11.65
CA ASP A 173 -5.42 -13.17 11.59
C ASP A 173 -5.93 -13.45 10.15
N TRP A 174 -5.71 -12.53 9.20
CA TRP A 174 -6.14 -12.73 7.82
C TRP A 174 -5.12 -13.54 7.03
N PHE A 175 -5.59 -14.27 6.02
CA PHE A 175 -4.77 -15.08 5.11
C PHE A 175 -3.97 -16.19 5.81
N ARG A 176 -4.40 -16.66 6.99
CA ARG A 176 -3.72 -17.74 7.72
C ARG A 176 -3.94 -19.14 7.16
N GLU A 177 -5.01 -19.32 6.40
CA GLU A 177 -5.39 -20.63 5.84
C GLU A 177 -4.44 -21.06 4.72
N GLU A 178 -4.11 -22.35 4.71
CA GLU A 178 -3.49 -23.01 3.56
C GLU A 178 -4.58 -23.32 2.54
N PHE A 179 -4.38 -22.92 1.28
CA PHE A 179 -5.26 -23.35 0.20
C PHE A 179 -5.16 -24.88 0.08
N ARG A 180 -6.23 -25.59 0.48
CA ARG A 180 -6.39 -27.02 0.24
C ARG A 180 -7.06 -27.26 -1.10
#